data_AF-A0A1F8QX21-F1
#
_entry.id   AF-A0A1F8QX21-F1
#
_cell.length_a   1.000
_cell.length_b   1.000
_cell.length_c   1.000
_cell.angle_alpha   90.00
_cell.angle_beta   90.00
_cell.angle_gamma   90.00
#
_symmetry.space_group_name_H-M   'P 1'
#
loop_
_entity.id
_entity.type
_entity.pdbx_description
1 polymer ?
#
loop_
_entity_poly.entity_id
_entity_poly.type
_entity_poly.pdbx_seq_one_letter_code
_entity_poly.pdbx_strand_id
1 'polypeptide(L)'
;MLQYRYLRERCGMVYNVLLTRNPDNGYTARVLAWPEMVVTGDTREEVLVRTRTQILQQLAGGAEIVQIEVEPTEGEHPWMRYAGMWEDDSTFNDFQARIEAYRYEIDAEASQE
;
A
#
# COMPACT_ATOMS: atom_id res chain seq x y z
N MET A 1 29.72 15.02 14.41
CA MET A 1 30.27 14.19 13.31
C MET A 1 30.09 12.73 13.68
N LEU A 2 29.04 12.07 13.18
CA LEU A 2 28.89 10.63 13.26
C LEU A 2 28.72 10.12 11.83
N GLN A 3 29.79 9.48 11.34
CA GLN A 3 29.84 8.84 10.03
C GLN A 3 29.06 7.53 10.10
N TYR A 4 27.83 7.49 9.60
CA TYR A 4 27.15 6.23 9.34
C TYR A 4 27.66 5.64 8.02
N ARG A 5 28.70 4.82 8.12
CA ARG A 5 29.16 3.93 7.07
C ARG A 5 28.15 2.78 6.94
N TYR A 6 27.09 2.97 6.15
CA TYR A 6 26.16 1.89 5.84
C TYR A 6 26.79 0.91 4.85
N LEU A 7 26.80 -0.37 5.25
CA LEU A 7 27.20 -1.51 4.45
C LEU A 7 26.38 -1.52 3.16
N ARG A 8 27.07 -1.53 2.02
CA ARG A 8 26.48 -1.64 0.67
C ARG A 8 26.09 -3.09 0.40
N GLU A 9 25.19 -3.64 1.21
CA GLU A 9 24.41 -4.80 0.80
C GLU A 9 23.56 -4.35 -0.40
N ARG A 10 23.45 -5.19 -1.44
CA ARG A 10 22.49 -4.94 -2.52
C ARG A 10 21.09 -5.17 -1.95
N CYS A 11 20.60 -4.21 -1.18
CA CYS A 11 19.25 -4.18 -0.67
C CYS A 11 18.34 -3.93 -1.88
N GLY A 12 17.77 -4.99 -2.43
CA GLY A 12 16.73 -4.87 -3.44
C GLY A 12 15.54 -4.16 -2.82
N MET A 13 15.21 -2.96 -3.30
CA MET A 13 14.01 -2.25 -2.86
C MET A 13 12.82 -2.68 -3.73
N VAL A 14 11.71 -2.99 -3.07
CA VAL A 14 10.45 -3.35 -3.74
C VAL A 14 9.59 -2.10 -3.86
N TYR A 15 9.15 -1.81 -5.07
CA TYR A 15 8.27 -0.68 -5.36
C TYR A 15 6.90 -1.17 -5.77
N ASN A 16 5.87 -0.62 -5.13
CA ASN A 16 4.50 -0.82 -5.56
C ASN A 16 4.22 0.06 -6.79
N VAL A 17 3.78 -0.59 -7.86
CA VAL A 17 3.48 0.06 -9.15
C VAL A 17 2.04 -0.27 -9.52
N LEU A 18 1.25 0.77 -9.72
CA LEU A 18 -0.08 0.64 -10.31
C LEU A 18 0.08 0.45 -11.82
N LEU A 19 -0.21 -0.75 -12.30
CA LEU A 19 -0.20 -1.08 -13.72
C LEU A 19 -1.64 -1.14 -14.24
N THR A 20 -1.95 -0.31 -15.23
CA THR A 20 -3.25 -0.21 -15.88
C THR A 20 -3.14 -0.65 -17.33
N ARG A 21 -4.05 -1.52 -17.79
CA ARG A 21 -4.19 -1.85 -19.21
C ARG A 21 -5.22 -0.91 -19.84
N ASN A 22 -4.83 -0.17 -20.85
CA ASN A 22 -5.70 0.73 -21.60
C ASN A 22 -6.14 0.04 -22.90
N PRO A 23 -7.44 0.05 -23.25
CA PRO A 23 -7.95 -0.60 -24.46
C PRO A 23 -7.25 -0.15 -25.75
N ASP A 24 -6.94 1.15 -25.85
CA ASP A 24 -6.43 1.77 -27.08
C ASP A 24 -4.96 2.19 -26.99
N ASN A 25 -4.35 2.13 -25.79
CA ASN A 25 -3.05 2.75 -25.51
C ASN A 25 -2.13 1.85 -24.67
N GLY A 26 -2.19 0.55 -24.91
CA GLY A 26 -1.31 -0.45 -24.30
C GLY A 26 -1.41 -0.52 -22.77
N TYR A 27 -0.29 -0.33 -22.10
CA TYR A 27 -0.15 -0.37 -20.66
C TYR A 27 0.38 0.96 -20.12
N THR A 28 -0.03 1.31 -18.91
CA THR A 28 0.49 2.46 -18.15
C THR A 28 0.88 2.02 -16.75
N ALA A 29 2.12 2.28 -16.36
CA ALA A 29 2.62 2.10 -15.00
C ALA A 29 2.74 3.45 -14.31
N ARG A 30 2.35 3.49 -13.03
CA ARG A 30 2.56 4.63 -12.13
C ARG A 30 3.14 4.14 -10.82
N VAL A 31 4.28 4.70 -10.42
CA VAL A 31 4.96 4.31 -9.18
C VAL A 31 4.25 4.96 -8.01
N LEU A 32 3.79 4.19 -7.02
CA LEU A 32 2.98 4.76 -5.93
C LEU A 32 3.77 5.73 -5.05
N ALA A 33 5.09 5.54 -4.95
CA ALA A 33 5.99 6.46 -4.25
C ALA A 33 6.23 7.78 -5.00
N TRP A 34 6.02 7.80 -6.34
CA TRP A 34 6.20 8.96 -7.21
C TRP A 34 5.05 9.04 -8.22
N PRO A 35 3.89 9.59 -7.83
CA PRO A 35 2.70 9.63 -8.68
C PRO A 35 2.91 10.30 -10.04
N GLU A 36 3.88 11.21 -10.14
CA GLU A 36 4.33 11.90 -11.35
C GLU A 36 5.12 10.99 -12.31
N MET A 37 5.70 9.90 -11.82
CA MET A 37 6.43 8.93 -12.64
C MET A 37 5.43 7.99 -13.33
N VAL A 38 5.06 8.37 -14.55
CA VAL A 38 4.13 7.62 -15.42
C VAL A 38 4.87 7.11 -16.65
N VAL A 39 4.77 5.80 -16.89
CA VAL A 39 5.40 5.13 -18.05
C VAL A 39 4.33 4.43 -18.87
N THR A 40 4.27 4.72 -20.17
CA THR A 40 3.37 4.06 -21.12
C THR A 40 4.14 3.22 -22.14
N GLY A 41 3.52 2.16 -22.64
CA GLY A 41 4.11 1.28 -23.65
C GLY A 41 3.11 0.22 -24.12
N ASP A 42 3.46 -0.53 -25.16
CA ASP A 42 2.51 -1.44 -25.81
C ASP A 42 2.33 -2.76 -25.06
N THR A 43 3.37 -3.17 -24.32
CA THR A 43 3.39 -4.44 -23.58
C THR A 43 3.62 -4.23 -22.09
N ARG A 44 3.14 -5.17 -21.29
CA ARG A 44 3.33 -5.19 -19.84
C ARG A 44 4.81 -5.19 -19.48
N GLU A 45 5.57 -6.06 -20.13
CA GLU A 45 6.98 -6.32 -19.83
C GLU A 45 7.83 -5.08 -20.14
N GLU A 46 7.61 -4.46 -21.30
CA GLU A 46 8.31 -3.23 -21.70
C GLU A 46 8.07 -2.11 -20.69
N VAL A 47 6.81 -1.89 -20.29
CA VAL A 47 6.45 -0.85 -19.33
C VAL A 47 7.12 -1.10 -17.98
N LEU A 48 7.17 -2.35 -17.50
CA LEU A 48 7.82 -2.69 -16.23
C LEU A 48 9.35 -2.53 -16.30
N VAL A 49 10.00 -2.90 -17.41
CA VAL A 49 11.44 -2.67 -17.61
C VAL A 49 11.74 -1.18 -17.60
N ARG A 50 10.99 -0.38 -18.38
CA ARG A 50 11.17 1.07 -18.44
C ARG A 50 10.91 1.74 -17.08
N THR A 51 9.91 1.28 -16.34
CA THR A 51 9.61 1.75 -14.98
C THR A 51 10.79 1.47 -14.04
N ARG A 52 11.39 0.27 -14.08
CA ARG A 52 12.60 -0.03 -13.29
C ARG A 52 13.75 0.90 -13.64
N THR A 53 13.98 1.16 -14.93
CA THR A 53 15.05 2.07 -15.37
C THR A 53 14.84 3.48 -14.84
N GLN A 54 13.61 4.00 -14.90
CA GLN A 54 13.27 5.32 -14.37
C GLN A 54 13.47 5.41 -12.85
N ILE A 55 13.06 4.39 -12.09
CA ILE A 55 13.31 4.31 -10.64
C ILE A 55 14.82 4.35 -10.35
N LEU A 56 15.62 3.55 -11.07
CA LEU A 56 17.07 3.52 -10.89
C LEU A 56 17.73 4.86 -11.23
N GLN A 57 17.25 5.54 -12.28
CA GLN A 57 17.74 6.87 -12.64
C GLN A 57 17.40 7.91 -11.57
N GLN A 58 16.17 7.88 -11.04
CA GLN A 58 15.74 8.77 -9.97
C GLN A 58 16.60 8.61 -8.70
N LEU A 59 16.84 7.35 -8.30
CA LEU A 59 17.69 7.03 -7.15
C LEU A 59 19.16 7.41 -7.39
N ALA A 60 19.69 7.14 -8.59
CA ALA A 60 21.04 7.55 -8.95
C ALA A 60 21.22 9.08 -8.97
N GLY A 61 20.13 9.81 -9.23
CA GLY A 61 20.06 11.28 -9.13
C GLY A 61 20.07 11.81 -7.69
N GLY A 62 20.12 10.93 -6.68
CA GLY A 62 20.17 11.31 -5.27
C GLY A 62 18.80 11.43 -4.61
N ALA A 63 17.72 10.98 -5.26
CA ALA A 63 16.42 10.91 -4.60
C ALA A 63 16.44 9.87 -3.48
N GLU A 64 15.83 10.23 -2.35
CA GLU A 64 15.65 9.37 -1.18
C GLU A 64 14.16 9.30 -0.83
N ILE A 65 13.70 8.13 -0.41
CA ILE A 65 12.37 7.97 0.17
C ILE A 65 12.52 8.08 1.68
N VAL A 66 11.99 9.16 2.24
CA VAL A 66 12.00 9.41 3.68
C VAL A 66 10.58 9.32 4.24
N GLN A 67 10.45 8.73 5.42
CA GLN A 67 9.20 8.78 6.18
C GLN A 67 9.24 10.03 7.05
N ILE A 68 8.20 10.85 6.95
CA ILE A 68 8.00 12.00 7.82
C ILE A 68 6.80 11.66 8.70
N GLU A 69 7.04 11.65 10.00
CA GLU A 69 5.96 11.62 10.99
C GLU A 69 5.28 12.99 11.00
N VAL A 70 3.97 12.98 10.87
CA VAL A 70 3.15 14.19 10.95
C VAL A 70 2.29 14.08 12.19
N GLU A 71 2.43 15.05 13.09
CA GLU A 71 1.51 15.19 14.20
C GLU A 71 0.16 15.69 13.65
N PRO A 72 -0.97 15.11 14.08
CA PRO A 72 -2.27 15.68 13.73
C PRO A 72 -2.33 17.12 14.27
N THR A 73 -2.82 18.06 13.46
CA THR A 73 -3.24 19.38 13.95
C THR A 73 -4.14 19.22 15.17
N GLU A 74 -3.96 20.05 16.19
CA GLU A 74 -4.81 20.05 17.40
C GLU A 74 -6.29 19.96 17.01
N GLY A 75 -6.85 18.77 17.23
CA GLY A 75 -8.12 18.35 16.67
C GLY A 75 -8.39 16.92 17.10
N GLU A 76 -9.65 16.61 17.36
CA GLU A 76 -10.07 15.29 17.79
C GLU A 76 -9.67 14.25 16.73
N HIS A 77 -9.03 13.14 17.13
CA HIS A 77 -8.61 12.11 16.19
C HIS A 77 -9.82 11.66 15.34
N PRO A 78 -9.75 11.52 14.00
CA PRO A 78 -10.93 11.34 13.15
C PRO A 78 -11.82 10.13 13.48
N TRP A 79 -11.27 9.18 14.25
CA TRP A 79 -11.94 7.98 14.71
C TRP A 79 -12.60 8.11 16.09
N MET A 80 -12.36 9.22 16.82
CA MET A 80 -12.95 9.47 18.14
C MET A 80 -14.47 9.47 18.11
N ARG A 81 -15.08 10.02 17.04
CA ARG A 81 -16.54 9.99 16.84
C ARG A 81 -17.15 8.58 16.76
N TYR A 82 -16.32 7.55 16.58
CA TYR A 82 -16.74 6.16 16.51
C TYR A 82 -16.38 5.36 17.77
N ALA A 83 -15.59 5.94 18.68
CA ALA A 83 -15.26 5.29 19.94
C ALA A 83 -16.55 5.12 20.76
N GLY A 84 -16.83 3.88 21.18
CA GLY A 84 -18.04 3.56 21.94
C GLY A 84 -19.34 3.65 21.16
N MET A 85 -19.33 3.79 19.81
CA MET A 85 -20.56 4.02 19.05
C MET A 85 -21.60 2.89 19.13
N TRP A 86 -21.21 1.72 19.64
CA TRP A 86 -22.05 0.54 19.83
C TRP A 86 -22.30 0.20 21.31
N GLU A 87 -21.81 1.01 22.26
CA GLU A 87 -21.89 0.69 23.69
C GLU A 87 -23.33 0.53 24.18
N ASP A 88 -24.24 1.39 23.71
CA ASP A 88 -25.66 1.36 24.06
C ASP A 88 -26.54 0.64 23.03
N ASP A 89 -25.95 0.03 21.98
CA ASP A 89 -26.72 -0.69 20.97
C ASP A 89 -27.11 -2.10 21.47
N SER A 90 -28.38 -2.26 21.81
CA SER A 90 -28.93 -3.54 22.30
C SER A 90 -28.80 -4.70 21.32
N THR A 91 -28.61 -4.43 20.02
CA THR A 91 -28.49 -5.43 18.96
C THR A 91 -27.06 -5.86 18.68
N PHE A 92 -26.07 -5.18 19.27
CA PHE A 92 -24.65 -5.41 19.00
C PHE A 92 -24.19 -6.82 19.37
N ASN A 93 -24.69 -7.37 20.49
CA ASN A 93 -24.39 -8.74 20.91
C ASN A 93 -24.90 -9.78 19.90
N ASP A 94 -26.12 -9.60 19.40
CA ASP A 94 -26.70 -10.50 18.39
C ASP A 94 -25.93 -10.40 17.06
N PHE A 95 -25.50 -9.21 16.70
CA PHE A 95 -24.63 -8.99 15.54
C PHE A 95 -23.29 -9.72 15.69
N GLN A 96 -22.64 -9.63 16.86
CA GLN A 96 -21.39 -10.33 17.13
C GLN A 96 -21.55 -11.85 17.05
N ALA A 97 -22.59 -12.41 17.66
CA ALA A 97 -22.88 -13.84 17.63
C ALA A 97 -23.07 -14.36 16.19
N ARG A 98 -23.73 -13.57 15.33
CA ARG A 98 -23.91 -13.92 13.91
C ARG A 98 -22.61 -13.88 13.11
N ILE A 99 -21.74 -12.90 13.38
CA ILE A 99 -20.41 -12.84 12.75
C ILE A 99 -19.55 -14.02 13.19
N GLU A 100 -19.58 -14.38 14.47
CA GLU A 100 -18.81 -15.51 15.01
C GLU A 100 -19.23 -16.84 14.37
N ALA A 101 -20.54 -17.09 14.27
CA ALA A 101 -21.06 -18.28 13.59
C ALA A 101 -20.62 -18.34 12.12
N TYR A 102 -20.73 -17.22 11.39
CA TYR A 102 -20.29 -17.13 9.99
C TYR A 102 -18.78 -17.40 9.83
N ARG A 103 -17.95 -16.89 10.75
CA ARG A 103 -16.50 -17.14 10.71
C ARG A 103 -16.17 -18.59 11.00
N TYR A 104 -16.86 -19.22 11.94
CA TYR A 104 -16.67 -20.63 12.25
C TYR A 104 -16.98 -21.53 11.04
N GLU A 105 -18.07 -21.24 10.31
CA GLU A 105 -18.43 -21.96 9.08
C GLU A 105 -17.32 -21.84 8.02
N ILE A 106 -16.81 -20.64 7.77
CA ILE A 106 -15.73 -20.40 6.81
C ILE A 106 -14.42 -21.06 7.23
N ASP A 107 -14.02 -20.91 8.49
CA ASP A 107 -12.75 -21.46 9.00
C ASP A 107 -12.79 -23.01 9.00
N ALA A 108 -13.97 -23.60 9.22
CA ALA A 108 -14.19 -25.04 9.11
C ALA A 108 -14.10 -25.54 7.66
N GLU A 109 -14.64 -24.81 6.69
CA GLU A 109 -14.50 -25.12 5.25
C GLU A 109 -13.04 -25.00 4.78
N ALA A 110 -12.32 -23.96 5.20
CA ALA A 110 -10.92 -23.74 4.82
C ALA A 110 -9.94 -24.76 5.43
N SER A 111 -10.33 -25.44 6.51
CA SER A 111 -9.51 -26.47 7.17
C SER A 111 -9.74 -27.88 6.59
N GLN A 112 -10.66 -28.03 5.65
CA GLN A 112 -10.98 -29.30 4.98
C GLN A 112 -10.32 -29.44 3.59
N GLU A 113 -9.51 -28.47 3.17
CA GLU A 113 -8.62 -28.52 1.99
C GLU A 113 -7.15 -28.76 2.38
#